data_AF-A0A966S512-F1
#
_entry.id   AF-A0A966S512-F1
#
_cell.length_a   1.000
_cell.length_b   1.000
_cell.length_c   1.000
_cell.angle_alpha   90.00
_cell.angle_beta   90.00
_cell.angle_gamma   90.00
#
_symmetry.space_group_name_H-M   'P 1'
#
loop_
_entity.id
_entity.type
_entity.pdbx_description
1 polymer ?
#
loop_
_entity_poly.entity_id
_entity_poly.type
_entity_poly.pdbx_seq_one_letter_code
_entity_poly.pdbx_strand_id
1 'polypeptide(L)'
;MSAAKAPFTHALVTGASSGIGEAIAHKLGKAGVGMVLVARRKDRLDAIAAQYTNCEVVSADLTTEAGVGTVLARLRDQTRTPIDLVVNNAGFGTSGNFADADPQRLSNEVSLNINALMRIAHEAVRQMQPRGRGYLLNVSSIASFQPGPGLAVYAATKAFVTSLTEALHEELRGSGIRVTALCPGLTHTEFQSISNT
;
A
#
# COMPACT_ATOMS: atom_id res chain seq x y z
N MET A 1 -21.88 -4.98 20.94
CA MET A 1 -21.72 -3.63 20.33
C MET A 1 -21.76 -3.81 18.83
N SER A 2 -22.72 -3.20 18.12
CA SER A 2 -22.76 -3.26 16.66
C SER A 2 -21.45 -2.68 16.12
N ALA A 3 -20.69 -3.45 15.34
CA ALA A 3 -19.48 -2.94 14.69
C ALA A 3 -19.88 -1.71 13.86
N ALA A 4 -19.22 -0.58 14.09
CA ALA A 4 -19.46 0.61 13.29
C ALA A 4 -19.22 0.26 11.82
N LYS A 5 -20.19 0.57 10.95
CA LYS A 5 -20.08 0.31 9.52
C LYS A 5 -18.87 1.06 8.97
N ALA A 6 -18.05 0.39 8.16
CA ALA A 6 -16.89 1.02 7.54
C ALA A 6 -17.32 2.27 6.74
N PRO A 7 -16.57 3.38 6.78
CA PRO A 7 -16.95 4.61 6.09
C PRO A 7 -16.64 4.59 4.58
N PHE A 8 -16.23 3.43 4.06
CA PHE A 8 -15.88 3.15 2.67
C PHE A 8 -16.51 1.82 2.24
N THR A 9 -16.80 1.69 0.95
CA THR A 9 -17.48 0.51 0.39
C THR A 9 -16.61 -0.32 -0.54
N HIS A 10 -15.57 0.27 -1.11
CA HIS A 10 -14.58 -0.41 -1.94
C HIS A 10 -13.16 0.06 -1.65
N ALA A 11 -12.25 -0.91 -1.54
CA ALA A 11 -10.84 -0.67 -1.23
C ALA A 11 -9.92 -1.25 -2.30
N LEU A 12 -8.76 -0.63 -2.50
CA LEU A 12 -7.64 -1.21 -3.23
C LEU A 12 -6.49 -1.46 -2.26
N VAL A 13 -5.94 -2.67 -2.22
CA VAL A 13 -4.87 -3.05 -1.30
C VAL A 13 -3.67 -3.55 -2.09
N THR A 14 -2.55 -2.83 -2.03
CA THR A 14 -1.29 -3.29 -2.63
C THR A 14 -0.50 -4.18 -1.68
N GLY A 15 0.21 -5.18 -2.21
CA GLY A 15 0.92 -6.16 -1.38
C GLY A 15 -0.05 -7.05 -0.58
N ALA A 16 -1.25 -7.31 -1.12
CA ALA A 16 -2.31 -8.03 -0.42
C ALA A 16 -2.03 -9.53 -0.20
N SER A 17 -1.01 -10.10 -0.85
CA SER A 17 -0.73 -11.55 -0.83
C SER A 17 0.01 -12.08 0.42
N SER A 18 0.33 -11.21 1.39
CA SER A 18 1.08 -11.59 2.59
C SER A 18 1.07 -10.51 3.67
N GLY A 19 1.28 -10.91 4.92
CA GLY A 19 1.65 -10.02 6.02
C GLY A 19 0.58 -8.98 6.34
N ILE A 20 0.98 -7.71 6.50
CA ILE A 20 0.07 -6.61 6.85
C ILE A 20 -1.03 -6.43 5.79
N GLY A 21 -0.67 -6.49 4.50
CA GLY A 21 -1.64 -6.33 3.41
C GLY A 21 -2.71 -7.41 3.40
N GLU A 22 -2.32 -8.67 3.59
CA GLU A 22 -3.24 -9.80 3.72
C GLU A 22 -4.15 -9.66 4.95
N ALA A 23 -3.57 -9.31 6.10
CA ALA A 23 -4.35 -9.09 7.33
C ALA A 23 -5.37 -7.95 7.17
N ILE A 24 -5.00 -6.88 6.46
CA ILE A 24 -5.91 -5.79 6.11
C ILE A 24 -7.01 -6.27 5.17
N ALA A 25 -6.66 -7.04 4.13
CA ALA A 25 -7.64 -7.60 3.19
C ALA A 25 -8.68 -8.49 3.91
N HIS A 26 -8.25 -9.37 4.82
CA HIS A 26 -9.19 -10.16 5.62
C HIS A 26 -10.09 -9.32 6.52
N LYS A 27 -9.56 -8.25 7.14
CA LYS A 27 -10.36 -7.33 7.96
C LYS A 27 -11.40 -6.59 7.12
N LEU A 28 -11.05 -6.13 5.93
CA LEU A 28 -11.96 -5.47 4.98
C LEU A 28 -13.03 -6.43 4.46
N GLY A 29 -12.65 -7.64 4.05
CA GLY A 29 -13.58 -8.67 3.59
C GLY A 29 -14.59 -9.09 4.66
N LYS A 30 -14.15 -9.29 5.91
CA LYS A 30 -15.05 -9.57 7.05
C LYS A 30 -16.01 -8.41 7.36
N ALA A 31 -15.65 -7.18 7.00
CA ALA A 31 -16.50 -6.01 7.12
C ALA A 31 -17.44 -5.80 5.91
N GLY A 32 -17.40 -6.70 4.91
CA GLY A 32 -18.24 -6.62 3.70
C GLY A 32 -17.80 -5.53 2.72
N VAL A 33 -16.55 -5.05 2.81
CA VAL A 33 -15.99 -4.06 1.89
C VAL A 33 -15.50 -4.78 0.64
N GLY A 34 -15.91 -4.33 -0.54
CA GLY A 34 -15.39 -4.86 -1.81
C GLY A 34 -13.92 -4.49 -2.01
N MET A 35 -13.16 -5.32 -2.71
CA MET A 35 -11.70 -5.17 -2.75
C MET A 35 -11.11 -5.36 -4.14
N VAL A 36 -10.12 -4.55 -4.47
CA VAL A 36 -9.12 -4.84 -5.51
C VAL A 36 -7.84 -5.27 -4.81
N LEU A 37 -7.47 -6.54 -4.97
CA LEU A 37 -6.29 -7.13 -4.34
C LEU A 37 -5.14 -7.12 -5.33
N VAL A 38 -4.05 -6.44 -4.99
CA VAL A 38 -2.89 -6.26 -5.87
C VAL A 38 -1.64 -6.89 -5.27
N ALA A 39 -1.00 -7.81 -5.99
CA ALA A 39 0.33 -8.35 -5.70
C ALA A 39 0.87 -9.12 -6.91
N ARG A 40 2.11 -9.62 -6.83
CA ARG A 40 2.72 -10.47 -7.88
C ARG A 40 2.21 -11.92 -7.86
N ARG A 41 1.88 -12.44 -6.68
CA ARG A 41 1.52 -13.85 -6.46
C ARG A 41 0.03 -14.07 -6.63
N LYS A 42 -0.40 -14.30 -7.87
CA LYS A 42 -1.82 -14.43 -8.24
C LYS A 42 -2.54 -15.54 -7.46
N ASP A 43 -1.91 -16.70 -7.32
CA ASP A 43 -2.40 -17.84 -6.56
C ASP A 43 -2.85 -17.46 -5.13
N ARG A 44 -2.04 -16.66 -4.43
CA ARG A 44 -2.37 -16.18 -3.08
C ARG A 44 -3.50 -15.16 -3.08
N LEU A 45 -3.55 -14.28 -4.08
CA LEU A 45 -4.65 -13.32 -4.21
C LEU A 45 -5.99 -14.03 -4.49
N ASP A 46 -5.98 -15.05 -5.35
CA ASP A 46 -7.15 -15.85 -5.67
C ASP A 46 -7.66 -16.60 -4.43
N ALA A 47 -6.75 -17.12 -3.59
CA ALA A 47 -7.10 -17.77 -2.33
C ALA A 47 -7.78 -16.82 -1.32
N ILE A 48 -7.40 -15.54 -1.28
CA ILE A 48 -8.07 -14.51 -0.46
C ILE A 48 -9.41 -14.14 -1.10
N ALA A 49 -9.45 -13.92 -2.41
CA ALA A 49 -10.66 -13.54 -3.14
C ALA A 49 -11.76 -14.60 -3.05
N ALA A 50 -11.41 -15.89 -2.99
CA ALA A 50 -12.35 -16.98 -2.83
C ALA A 50 -13.11 -16.95 -1.48
N GLN A 51 -12.61 -16.23 -0.47
CA GLN A 51 -13.21 -16.16 0.86
C GLN A 51 -14.23 -15.03 1.02
N TYR A 52 -14.29 -14.08 0.08
CA TYR A 52 -15.09 -12.87 0.21
C TYR A 52 -15.79 -12.50 -1.09
N THR A 53 -17.00 -11.96 -0.98
CA THR A 53 -17.73 -11.44 -2.14
C THR A 53 -17.13 -10.12 -2.63
N ASN A 54 -17.23 -9.83 -3.93
CA ASN A 54 -16.79 -8.57 -4.56
C ASN A 54 -15.28 -8.31 -4.47
N CYS A 55 -14.48 -9.33 -4.75
CA CYS A 55 -13.04 -9.20 -4.90
C CYS A 55 -12.63 -9.21 -6.38
N GLU A 56 -11.77 -8.27 -6.76
CA GLU A 56 -11.06 -8.23 -8.03
C GLU A 56 -9.58 -8.54 -7.76
N VAL A 57 -9.00 -9.46 -8.53
CA VAL A 57 -7.58 -9.81 -8.43
C VAL A 57 -6.80 -9.13 -9.55
N VAL A 58 -5.78 -8.36 -9.17
CA VAL A 58 -4.83 -7.72 -10.10
C VAL A 58 -3.44 -8.25 -9.81
N SER A 59 -2.97 -9.15 -10.67
CA SER A 59 -1.60 -9.64 -10.61
C SER A 59 -0.67 -8.62 -11.28
N ALA A 60 0.13 -7.89 -10.50
CA ALA A 60 0.99 -6.83 -11.01
C ALA A 60 2.31 -6.76 -10.25
N ASP A 61 3.41 -6.53 -10.99
CA ASP A 61 4.70 -6.19 -10.42
C ASP A 61 4.89 -4.68 -10.36
N LEU A 62 4.80 -4.13 -9.15
CA LEU A 62 4.85 -2.69 -8.90
C LEU A 62 6.28 -2.13 -8.94
N THR A 63 7.32 -2.95 -9.16
CA THR A 63 8.65 -2.41 -9.54
C THR A 63 8.74 -2.09 -11.03
N THR A 64 7.69 -2.36 -11.81
CA THR A 64 7.66 -2.14 -13.27
C THR A 64 6.66 -1.07 -13.66
N GLU A 65 6.95 -0.32 -14.74
CA GLU A 65 6.02 0.65 -15.32
C GLU A 65 4.68 0.02 -15.73
N ALA A 66 4.73 -1.18 -16.32
CA ALA A 66 3.53 -1.89 -16.75
C ALA A 66 2.64 -2.26 -15.55
N GLY A 67 3.20 -2.81 -14.48
CA GLY A 67 2.44 -3.20 -13.29
C GLY A 67 1.84 -2.00 -12.56
N VAL A 68 2.58 -0.89 -12.42
CA VAL A 68 2.02 0.37 -11.90
C VAL A 68 0.91 0.87 -12.82
N GLY A 69 1.14 0.87 -14.14
CA GLY A 69 0.16 1.26 -15.15
C GLY A 69 -1.17 0.53 -15.04
N THR A 70 -1.16 -0.79 -14.80
CA THR A 70 -2.37 -1.59 -14.58
C THR A 70 -3.18 -1.10 -13.37
N VAL A 71 -2.51 -0.79 -12.25
CA VAL A 71 -3.19 -0.27 -11.05
C VAL A 71 -3.76 1.12 -11.28
N LEU A 72 -3.01 2.01 -11.95
CA LEU A 72 -3.48 3.35 -12.28
C LEU A 72 -4.69 3.29 -13.23
N ALA A 73 -4.68 2.40 -14.21
CA ALA A 73 -5.82 2.18 -15.10
C ALA A 73 -7.07 1.75 -14.31
N ARG A 74 -6.93 0.84 -13.33
CA ARG A 74 -8.04 0.41 -12.48
C ARG A 74 -8.59 1.55 -11.60
N LEU A 75 -7.73 2.44 -11.10
CA LEU A 75 -8.18 3.62 -10.35
C LEU A 75 -8.96 4.61 -11.21
N ARG A 76 -8.60 4.74 -12.50
CA ARG A 76 -9.24 5.63 -13.47
C ARG A 76 -10.52 5.08 -14.08
N ASP A 77 -10.76 3.78 -13.98
CA ASP A 77 -11.90 3.12 -14.62
C ASP A 77 -13.23 3.50 -13.93
N GLN A 78 -13.91 4.49 -14.52
CA GLN A 78 -15.21 4.99 -14.06
C GLN A 78 -16.38 4.06 -14.41
N THR A 79 -16.17 3.01 -15.21
CA THR A 79 -17.20 2.01 -15.52
C THR A 79 -17.37 0.99 -14.40
N ARG A 80 -16.35 0.87 -13.53
CA ARG A 80 -16.35 0.00 -12.35
C ARG A 80 -16.72 0.77 -11.09
N THR A 81 -16.99 0.03 -10.02
CA THR A 81 -17.18 0.62 -8.70
C THR A 81 -15.95 1.47 -8.30
N PRO A 82 -16.14 2.77 -8.00
CA PRO A 82 -15.06 3.65 -7.59
C PRO A 82 -14.38 3.18 -6.31
N ILE A 83 -13.06 3.37 -6.23
CA ILE A 83 -12.29 3.03 -5.02
C ILE A 83 -12.41 4.16 -4.00
N ASP A 84 -12.91 3.84 -2.80
CA ASP A 84 -13.05 4.79 -1.69
C ASP A 84 -11.81 4.80 -0.79
N LEU A 85 -11.17 3.64 -0.62
CA LEU A 85 -9.97 3.44 0.20
C LEU A 85 -8.82 2.90 -0.65
N VAL A 86 -7.66 3.55 -0.60
CA VAL A 86 -6.41 2.98 -1.14
C VAL A 86 -5.47 2.69 0.02
N VAL A 87 -5.04 1.43 0.13
CA VAL A 87 -4.03 0.96 1.07
C VAL A 87 -2.74 0.69 0.28
N ASN A 88 -1.83 1.66 0.32
CA ASN A 88 -0.48 1.52 -0.20
C ASN A 88 0.38 0.75 0.81
N ASN A 89 0.36 -0.58 0.68
CA ASN A 89 1.08 -1.48 1.58
C ASN A 89 2.26 -2.21 0.91
N ALA A 90 2.27 -2.37 -0.41
CA ALA A 90 3.36 -3.06 -1.09
C ALA A 90 4.71 -2.40 -0.78
N GLY A 91 5.65 -3.22 -0.32
CA GLY A 91 7.00 -2.79 0.00
C GLY A 91 7.85 -3.94 0.53
N PHE A 92 9.16 -3.76 0.49
CA PHE A 92 10.12 -4.64 1.15
C PHE A 92 11.27 -3.81 1.74
N GLY A 93 12.13 -4.42 2.54
CA GLY A 93 13.34 -3.78 3.06
C GLY A 93 14.60 -4.54 2.67
N THR A 94 15.74 -3.89 2.77
CA THR A 94 17.06 -4.52 2.66
C THR A 94 17.85 -4.21 3.93
N SER A 95 18.36 -5.26 4.57
CA SER A 95 19.24 -5.15 5.73
C SER A 95 20.70 -5.42 5.38
N GLY A 96 21.60 -4.96 6.25
CA GLY A 96 23.04 -5.19 6.14
C GLY A 96 23.84 -3.96 5.74
N ASN A 97 25.15 -4.13 5.57
CA ASN A 97 26.05 -3.05 5.22
C ASN A 97 25.72 -2.51 3.82
N PHE A 98 25.63 -1.19 3.69
CA PHE A 98 25.26 -0.54 2.43
C PHE A 98 26.22 -0.87 1.29
N ALA A 99 27.53 -0.96 1.58
CA ALA A 99 28.55 -1.25 0.58
C ALA A 99 28.45 -2.68 0.00
N ASP A 100 27.82 -3.60 0.73
CA ASP A 100 27.75 -5.02 0.36
C ASP A 100 26.40 -5.39 -0.27
N ALA A 101 25.43 -4.47 -0.28
CA ALA A 101 24.10 -4.71 -0.81
C ALA A 101 24.08 -4.68 -2.35
N ASP A 102 23.30 -5.58 -2.96
CA ASP A 102 23.07 -5.58 -4.40
C ASP A 102 22.41 -4.25 -4.85
N PRO A 103 23.09 -3.45 -5.72
CA PRO A 103 22.54 -2.18 -6.20
C PRO A 103 21.17 -2.32 -6.86
N GLN A 104 20.92 -3.41 -7.59
CA GLN A 104 19.63 -3.61 -8.25
C GLN A 104 18.51 -3.82 -7.24
N ARG A 105 18.79 -4.55 -6.16
CA ARG A 105 17.83 -4.72 -5.05
C ARG A 105 17.51 -3.38 -4.38
N LEU A 106 18.51 -2.54 -4.12
CA LEU A 106 18.30 -1.20 -3.55
C LEU A 106 17.44 -0.33 -4.48
N SER A 107 17.71 -0.34 -5.80
CA SER A 107 16.89 0.38 -6.78
C SER A 107 15.46 -0.14 -6.88
N ASN A 108 15.26 -1.46 -6.75
CA ASN A 108 13.93 -2.07 -6.72
C ASN A 108 13.16 -1.66 -5.45
N GLU A 109 13.85 -1.53 -4.32
CA GLU A 109 13.26 -1.09 -3.06
C GLU A 109 12.75 0.34 -3.16
N VAL A 110 13.54 1.25 -3.72
CA VAL A 110 13.13 2.63 -4.02
C VAL A 110 11.96 2.65 -5.00
N SER A 111 12.05 1.88 -6.09
CA SER A 111 10.98 1.81 -7.10
C SER A 111 9.65 1.38 -6.50
N LEU A 112 9.66 0.38 -5.61
CA LEU A 112 8.44 -0.10 -4.96
C LEU A 112 7.95 0.82 -3.84
N ASN A 113 8.81 1.10 -2.85
CA ASN A 113 8.43 1.78 -1.62
C ASN A 113 8.12 3.27 -1.86
N ILE A 114 8.76 3.90 -2.85
CA ILE A 114 8.59 5.31 -3.19
C ILE A 114 7.79 5.47 -4.48
N ASN A 115 8.36 5.05 -5.62
CA ASN A 115 7.82 5.47 -6.93
C ASN A 115 6.41 4.92 -7.17
N ALA A 116 6.20 3.63 -6.92
CA ALA A 116 4.87 3.02 -7.07
C ALA A 116 3.86 3.63 -6.09
N LEU A 117 4.22 3.73 -4.80
CA LEU A 117 3.37 4.30 -3.76
C LEU A 117 2.95 5.73 -4.09
N MET A 118 3.91 6.59 -4.44
CA MET A 118 3.67 8.00 -4.77
C MET A 118 2.73 8.13 -5.97
N ARG A 119 2.96 7.36 -7.03
CA ARG A 119 2.11 7.41 -8.25
C ARG A 119 0.70 6.93 -7.97
N ILE A 120 0.55 5.85 -7.21
CA ILE A 120 -0.76 5.32 -6.81
C ILE A 120 -1.47 6.30 -5.88
N ALA A 121 -0.78 6.89 -4.90
CA ALA A 121 -1.32 7.91 -4.02
C ALA A 121 -1.80 9.15 -4.79
N HIS A 122 -0.99 9.66 -5.72
CA HIS A 122 -1.34 10.79 -6.57
C HIS A 122 -2.63 10.49 -7.36
N GLU A 123 -2.69 9.35 -8.06
CA GLU A 123 -3.89 8.98 -8.81
C GLU A 123 -5.12 8.78 -7.90
N ALA A 124 -4.95 8.13 -6.75
CA ALA A 124 -6.02 7.94 -5.78
C ALA A 124 -6.62 9.28 -5.34
N VAL A 125 -5.78 10.25 -4.97
CA VAL A 125 -6.22 11.60 -4.58
C VAL A 125 -6.94 12.30 -5.74
N ARG A 126 -6.41 12.23 -6.97
CA ARG A 126 -7.07 12.80 -8.16
C ARG A 126 -8.47 12.24 -8.38
N GLN A 127 -8.67 10.94 -8.18
CA GLN A 127 -9.97 10.28 -8.35
C GLN A 127 -10.92 10.49 -7.15
N MET A 128 -10.39 10.85 -5.98
CA MET A 128 -11.18 11.13 -4.77
C MET A 128 -11.63 12.60 -4.71
N GLN A 129 -10.83 13.54 -5.21
CA GLN A 129 -11.11 14.98 -5.13
C GLN A 129 -12.48 15.39 -5.71
N PRO A 130 -12.88 14.99 -6.94
CA PRO A 130 -14.18 15.35 -7.48
C PRO A 130 -15.37 14.83 -6.67
N ARG A 131 -15.15 13.78 -5.87
CA ARG A 131 -16.17 13.17 -5.01
C ARG A 131 -16.23 13.79 -3.61
N GLY A 132 -15.28 14.66 -3.25
CA GLY A 132 -15.16 15.26 -1.92
C GLY A 132 -15.06 14.23 -0.79
N ARG A 133 -14.63 13.00 -1.10
CA ARG A 133 -14.50 11.90 -0.15
C ARG A 133 -13.47 10.88 -0.60
N GLY A 134 -12.69 10.38 0.36
CA GLY A 134 -11.71 9.34 0.09
C GLY A 134 -10.82 9.03 1.28
N TYR A 135 -10.16 7.88 1.22
CA TYR A 135 -9.27 7.40 2.26
C TYR A 135 -7.97 6.89 1.63
N LEU A 136 -6.85 7.41 2.11
CA LEU A 136 -5.52 6.96 1.71
C LEU A 136 -4.77 6.52 2.97
N LEU A 137 -4.39 5.24 2.98
CA LEU A 137 -3.54 4.66 4.02
C LEU A 137 -2.20 4.26 3.39
N ASN A 138 -1.13 4.94 3.79
CA ASN A 138 0.22 4.58 3.39
C ASN A 138 0.89 3.78 4.52
N VAL A 139 1.40 2.59 4.22
CA VAL A 139 2.13 1.77 5.20
C VAL A 139 3.60 2.16 5.21
N SER A 140 3.96 2.93 6.22
CA SER A 140 5.33 3.32 6.55
C SER A 140 6.00 2.31 7.51
N SER A 141 6.76 2.77 8.49
CA SER A 141 7.46 1.98 9.51
C SER A 141 7.93 2.89 10.65
N ILE A 142 8.14 2.36 11.86
CA ILE A 142 8.86 3.13 12.90
C ILE A 142 10.28 3.53 12.46
N ALA A 143 10.87 2.80 11.50
CA ALA A 143 12.15 3.15 10.89
C ALA A 143 12.11 4.49 10.12
N SER A 144 10.93 5.07 9.89
CA SER A 144 10.82 6.40 9.29
C SER A 144 11.30 7.53 10.20
N PHE A 145 11.30 7.31 11.51
CA PHE A 145 11.53 8.38 12.50
C PHE A 145 13.02 8.55 12.87
N GLN A 146 13.86 7.57 12.58
CA GLN A 146 15.28 7.64 12.87
C GLN A 146 16.09 6.81 11.86
N PRO A 147 17.24 7.30 11.37
CA PRO A 147 18.16 6.48 10.59
C PRO A 147 18.64 5.25 11.37
N GLY A 148 18.62 4.08 10.73
CA GLY A 148 19.12 2.84 11.30
C GLY A 148 20.33 2.32 10.52
N PRO A 149 21.53 2.22 11.14
CA PRO A 149 22.64 1.49 10.56
C PRO A 149 22.20 0.07 10.18
N GLY A 150 22.53 -0.35 8.96
CA GLY A 150 22.06 -1.63 8.44
C GLY A 150 20.67 -1.62 7.80
N LEU A 151 19.95 -0.49 7.78
CA LEU A 151 18.64 -0.33 7.13
C LEU A 151 18.59 0.95 6.26
N ALA A 152 19.74 1.35 5.70
CA ALA A 152 19.92 2.69 5.13
C ALA A 152 18.84 3.08 4.10
N VAL A 153 18.63 2.25 3.06
CA VAL A 153 17.61 2.51 2.03
C VAL A 153 16.20 2.31 2.57
N TYR A 154 15.98 1.29 3.40
CA TYR A 154 14.66 1.05 3.98
C TYR A 154 14.17 2.21 4.84
N ALA A 155 14.97 2.64 5.82
CA ALA A 155 14.64 3.78 6.68
C ALA A 155 14.41 5.06 5.86
N ALA A 156 15.26 5.33 4.86
CA ALA A 156 15.10 6.48 3.97
C ALA A 156 13.78 6.43 3.16
N THR A 157 13.42 5.28 2.60
CA THR A 157 12.15 5.13 1.87
C THR A 157 10.95 5.31 2.78
N LYS A 158 11.00 4.82 4.02
CA LYS A 158 9.91 4.99 4.99
C LYS A 158 9.83 6.42 5.53
N ALA A 159 10.96 7.12 5.68
CA ALA A 159 10.97 8.56 5.98
C ALA A 159 10.28 9.37 4.87
N PHE A 160 10.54 9.07 3.59
CA PHE A 160 9.81 9.66 2.46
C PHE A 160 8.30 9.42 2.58
N VAL A 161 7.88 8.17 2.82
CA VAL A 161 6.45 7.82 2.90
C VAL A 161 5.75 8.55 4.05
N THR A 162 6.38 8.63 5.22
CA THR A 162 5.83 9.36 6.38
C THR A 162 5.70 10.85 6.06
N SER A 163 6.78 11.48 5.56
CA SER A 163 6.77 12.91 5.24
C SER A 163 5.75 13.27 4.15
N LEU A 164 5.67 12.48 3.07
CA LEU A 164 4.65 12.66 2.02
C LEU A 164 3.23 12.55 2.60
N THR A 165 3.02 11.60 3.50
CA THR A 165 1.70 11.37 4.10
C THR A 165 1.26 12.54 4.98
N GLU A 166 2.16 13.07 5.80
CA GLU A 166 1.88 14.24 6.64
C GLU A 166 1.59 15.49 5.81
N ALA A 167 2.36 15.74 4.75
CA ALA A 167 2.10 16.85 3.84
C ALA A 167 0.73 16.73 3.18
N LEU A 168 0.40 15.56 2.60
CA LEU A 168 -0.91 15.31 1.98
C LEU A 168 -2.07 15.40 2.96
N HIS A 169 -1.87 15.02 4.23
CA HIS A 169 -2.89 15.17 5.28
C HIS A 169 -3.29 16.64 5.45
N GLU A 170 -2.30 17.54 5.53
CA GLU A 170 -2.54 18.97 5.68
C GLU A 170 -3.06 19.62 4.39
N GLU A 171 -2.49 19.28 3.24
CA GLU A 171 -2.93 19.79 1.92
C GLU A 171 -4.40 19.47 1.63
N LEU A 172 -4.87 18.30 2.07
CA LEU A 172 -6.23 17.82 1.81
C LEU A 172 -7.18 18.11 2.99
N ARG A 173 -6.75 18.85 4.00
CA ARG A 173 -7.58 19.19 5.15
C ARG A 173 -8.82 19.97 4.72
N GLY A 174 -9.99 19.49 5.13
CA GLY A 174 -11.28 20.07 4.74
C GLY A 174 -11.82 19.60 3.38
N SER A 175 -11.05 18.82 2.59
CA SER A 175 -11.52 18.28 1.30
C SER A 175 -12.46 17.07 1.42
N GLY A 176 -12.60 16.50 2.64
CA GLY A 176 -13.28 15.23 2.90
C GLY A 176 -12.44 13.98 2.59
N ILE A 177 -11.21 14.15 2.08
CA ILE A 177 -10.23 13.07 1.92
C ILE A 177 -9.38 12.96 3.18
N ARG A 178 -9.26 11.75 3.74
CA ARG A 178 -8.40 11.47 4.90
C ARG A 178 -7.17 10.69 4.46
N VAL A 179 -5.99 11.24 4.75
CA VAL A 179 -4.70 10.59 4.50
C VAL A 179 -4.04 10.24 5.83
N THR A 180 -3.55 9.01 5.97
CA THR A 180 -2.95 8.50 7.21
C THR A 180 -1.77 7.60 6.93
N ALA A 181 -0.78 7.61 7.83
CA ALA A 181 0.33 6.68 7.83
C ALA A 181 0.12 5.60 8.91
N LEU A 182 0.37 4.34 8.54
CA LEU A 182 0.59 3.27 9.51
C LEU A 182 2.10 3.10 9.68
N CYS A 183 2.62 3.19 10.91
CA CYS A 183 4.05 3.03 11.20
C CYS A 183 4.28 1.82 12.12
N PRO A 184 4.29 0.58 11.57
CA PRO A 184 4.49 -0.61 12.38
C PRO A 184 5.91 -0.71 12.95
N GLY A 185 6.02 -1.30 14.13
CA GLY A 185 7.29 -1.83 14.65
C GLY A 185 7.63 -3.18 14.03
N LEU A 186 8.47 -3.95 14.72
CA LEU A 186 8.73 -5.35 14.35
C LEU A 186 7.40 -6.13 14.33
N THR A 187 7.10 -6.73 13.19
CA THR A 187 5.87 -7.51 12.98
C THR A 187 6.23 -8.86 12.40
N HIS A 188 5.68 -9.93 12.99
CA HIS A 188 5.85 -11.28 12.46
C HIS A 188 5.11 -11.40 11.12
N THR A 189 5.87 -11.26 10.03
CA THR A 189 5.38 -11.36 8.65
C THR A 189 6.50 -11.90 7.76
N GLU A 190 6.16 -12.31 6.53
CA GLU A 190 7.18 -12.67 5.52
C GLU A 190 8.17 -11.53 5.23
N PHE A 191 7.88 -10.29 5.63
CA PHE A 191 8.78 -9.14 5.48
C PHE A 191 10.19 -9.44 6.01
N GLN A 192 10.29 -10.13 7.15
CA GLN A 192 11.55 -10.51 7.78
C GLN A 192 12.38 -11.42 6.85
N SER A 193 11.76 -12.50 6.36
CA SER A 193 12.37 -13.42 5.40
C SER A 193 12.77 -12.75 4.08
N ILE A 194 12.00 -11.76 3.62
CA ILE A 194 12.30 -11.02 2.39
C ILE A 194 13.43 -10.01 2.62
N SER A 195 13.54 -9.45 3.82
CA SER A 195 14.47 -8.36 4.15
C SER A 195 15.81 -8.81 4.71
N ASN A 196 16.07 -10.12 4.78
CA ASN A 196 17.23 -10.71 5.45
C ASN A 196 17.38 -10.24 6.91
N THR A 197 16.26 -10.13 7.63
CA THR A 197 16.20 -9.77 9.06
C THR A 197 15.44 -10.83 9.82
#